data_AF-A0A536EDZ5-F1
#
_entry.id   AF-A0A536EDZ5-F1
#
_cell.length_a   1.000
_cell.length_b   1.000
_cell.length_c   1.000
_cell.angle_alpha   90.00
_cell.angle_beta   90.00
_cell.angle_gamma   90.00
#
_symmetry.space_group_name_H-M   'P 1'
#
loop_
_entity.id
_entity.type
_entity.pdbx_description
1 polymer ?
#
loop_
_entity_poly.entity_id
_entity_poly.type
_entity_poly.pdbx_seq_one_letter_code
_entity_poly.pdbx_strand_id
1 'polypeptide(L)'
;MAVLPGGRARYLLARRLEESAKWTEEYRQYFEDASNGRGFPFKERGSFDPELTRPLYKVWALEKAGLHPTGHDDRGEIRTDGASALSLPLFAATSIEEVVEWLIRVFDRLDRIVAPALPAALAIEKAALASWPERLREAQSAARDPTLLRTDGRGGAVDDVSRWLERERLFLMFPRDRRGRLWPRARVLLAPAGPGADTGRRPWVVAIGPERAGGRTLTIRIEPVIAVNEAHRFDLAPWLWRRDAPPLAKSSSWAPLASDGAAILLLARGKIEEGLRTSGLTLDEAVTRLARGQVLGLGYEDPSWPAVARESLSLIFPALLLSAGFRYASRILRRPHDGLRLFTLPGQRQARKASIMFVPGDTPRLELAWMGSNRRLSYLLWQRPAIPGVL
;
A
#
# COMPACT_ATOMS: atom_id res chain seq x y z
N MET A 1 -11.29 34.49 17.51
CA MET A 1 -11.34 33.68 18.74
C MET A 1 -12.79 33.26 18.92
N ALA A 2 -13.13 31.99 18.69
CA ALA A 2 -14.47 31.47 18.93
C ALA A 2 -14.34 30.13 19.65
N VAL A 3 -14.89 30.06 20.85
CA VAL A 3 -14.97 28.86 21.68
C VAL A 3 -16.24 28.12 21.25
N LEU A 4 -16.10 26.88 20.77
CA LEU A 4 -17.25 26.02 20.54
C LEU A 4 -17.74 25.41 21.87
N PRO A 5 -19.06 25.20 22.05
CA PRO A 5 -19.60 24.55 23.25
C PRO A 5 -19.11 23.09 23.31
N GLY A 6 -18.49 22.69 24.42
CA GLY A 6 -18.07 21.29 24.65
C GLY A 6 -16.62 21.09 25.09
N GLY A 7 -15.80 22.15 25.11
CA GLY A 7 -14.58 22.23 25.92
C GLY A 7 -13.70 20.98 25.93
N ARG A 8 -13.00 20.68 24.82
CA ARG A 8 -11.76 19.88 24.79
C ARG A 8 -11.07 19.98 23.42
N ALA A 9 -10.35 21.07 23.20
CA ALA A 9 -9.26 21.13 22.22
C ALA A 9 -8.01 21.62 22.95
N ARG A 10 -7.10 20.70 23.27
CA ARG A 10 -5.77 21.05 23.81
C ARG A 10 -4.89 21.44 22.62
N TYR A 11 -4.53 22.71 22.53
CA TYR A 11 -3.54 23.23 21.60
C TYR A 11 -2.14 22.87 22.12
N LEU A 12 -1.37 22.10 21.35
CA LEU A 12 0.07 21.92 21.56
C LEU A 12 0.81 22.83 20.57
N LEU A 13 1.34 23.94 21.08
CA LEU A 13 2.31 24.78 20.36
C LEU A 13 3.67 24.05 20.37
N ALA A 14 4.21 23.75 19.19
CA ALA A 14 5.60 23.32 19.05
C ALA A 14 6.50 24.53 18.76
N ARG A 15 7.44 24.81 19.66
CA ARG A 15 8.63 25.64 19.43
C ARG A 15 9.58 24.89 18.49
N ARG A 16 9.81 25.40 17.28
CA ARG A 16 11.03 25.13 16.49
C ARG A 16 11.36 26.36 15.63
N LEU A 17 12.17 27.24 16.19
CA LEU A 17 12.71 28.44 15.51
C LEU A 17 14.24 28.37 15.31
N GLU A 18 14.92 27.34 15.82
CA GLU A 18 16.40 27.37 15.91
C GLU A 18 17.13 26.65 14.76
N GLU A 19 16.41 26.03 13.82
CA GLU A 19 17.04 25.29 12.72
C GLU A 19 16.73 25.88 11.35
N SER A 20 17.31 27.04 11.00
CA SER A 20 17.57 27.36 9.60
C SER A 20 18.54 28.53 9.37
N ALA A 21 19.82 28.22 9.20
CA ALA A 21 20.83 29.17 8.73
C ALA A 21 20.76 29.47 7.21
N LYS A 22 19.67 29.11 6.51
CA LYS A 22 19.59 29.14 5.03
C LYS A 22 18.45 29.97 4.46
N TRP A 23 17.83 30.84 5.24
CA TRP A 23 16.75 31.67 4.73
C TRP A 23 17.31 32.87 3.97
N THR A 24 16.83 33.05 2.74
CA THR A 24 17.04 34.29 1.99
C THR A 24 16.39 35.45 2.72
N GLU A 25 16.90 36.67 2.55
CA GLU A 25 16.38 37.87 3.24
C GLU A 25 14.88 38.09 2.95
N GLU A 26 14.45 37.80 1.73
CA GLU A 26 13.03 37.80 1.33
C GLU A 26 12.19 36.76 2.10
N TYR A 27 12.76 35.59 2.40
CA TYR A 27 12.07 34.54 3.16
C TYR A 27 12.05 34.83 4.66
N ARG A 28 13.12 35.45 5.19
CA ARG A 28 13.18 35.91 6.59
C ARG A 28 12.13 37.00 6.83
N GLN A 29 11.99 37.96 5.92
CA GLN A 29 10.91 38.96 5.95
C GLN A 29 9.52 38.31 5.88
N TYR A 30 9.30 37.38 4.94
CA TYR A 30 8.00 36.70 4.76
C TYR A 30 7.60 35.83 5.97
N PHE A 31 8.60 35.24 6.65
CA PHE A 31 8.38 34.45 7.85
C PHE A 31 8.25 35.32 9.10
N GLU A 32 8.99 36.42 9.26
CA GLU A 32 8.79 37.38 10.34
C GLU A 32 7.39 38.00 10.24
N ASP A 33 6.92 38.30 9.02
CA ASP A 33 5.55 38.74 8.71
C ASP A 33 4.47 37.67 9.02
N ALA A 34 4.85 36.39 8.99
CA ALA A 34 4.00 35.28 9.40
C ALA A 34 4.06 35.01 10.92
N SER A 35 5.22 35.20 11.54
CA SER A 35 5.49 34.85 12.93
C SER A 35 4.98 35.89 13.92
N ASN A 36 4.91 37.15 13.50
CA ASN A 36 4.38 38.27 14.29
C ASN A 36 2.84 38.27 14.41
N GLY A 37 2.16 37.15 14.09
CA GLY A 37 0.70 37.01 14.23
C GLY A 37 0.00 35.93 13.39
N ARG A 38 0.65 34.81 13.03
CA ARG A 38 0.01 33.71 12.26
C ARG A 38 0.38 32.31 12.80
N GLY A 39 -0.31 31.90 13.87
CA GLY A 39 -0.68 30.49 14.03
C GLY A 39 -1.97 30.26 13.25
N PHE A 40 -1.90 29.54 12.12
CA PHE A 40 -2.92 29.44 11.06
C PHE A 40 -3.48 30.81 10.60
N PRO A 41 -3.13 31.33 9.41
CA PRO A 41 -3.72 32.57 8.94
C PRO A 41 -5.15 32.34 8.48
N PHE A 42 -6.11 32.47 9.39
CA PHE A 42 -7.40 33.06 9.03
C PHE A 42 -7.27 34.56 9.27
N LYS A 43 -6.75 35.29 8.28
CA LYS A 43 -6.94 36.73 8.21
C LYS A 43 -7.54 37.07 6.85
N GLU A 44 -8.70 37.72 6.91
CA GLU A 44 -9.35 38.47 5.86
C GLU A 44 -8.31 39.13 4.94
N ARG A 45 -8.10 38.56 3.76
CA ARG A 45 -7.34 39.20 2.69
C ARG A 45 -8.37 39.63 1.66
N GLY A 46 -9.02 40.75 1.94
CA GLY A 46 -9.72 41.49 0.90
C GLY A 46 -8.68 41.90 -0.14
N SER A 47 -8.47 41.07 -1.16
CA SER A 47 -8.00 41.60 -2.43
C SER A 47 -9.13 42.46 -2.94
N PHE A 48 -8.99 43.78 -2.85
CA PHE A 48 -9.82 44.72 -3.60
C PHE A 48 -9.52 44.45 -5.08
N ASP A 49 -10.30 43.55 -5.66
CA ASP A 49 -10.56 43.62 -7.08
C ASP A 49 -11.45 44.86 -7.26
N PRO A 50 -11.03 45.88 -8.03
CA PRO A 50 -11.79 47.10 -8.22
C PRO A 50 -13.20 46.85 -8.81
N GLU A 51 -13.41 45.69 -9.44
CA GLU A 51 -14.70 45.29 -10.01
C GLU A 51 -15.60 44.53 -9.01
N LEU A 52 -15.08 44.08 -7.86
CA LEU A 52 -15.84 43.30 -6.88
C LEU A 52 -16.40 44.22 -5.78
N THR A 53 -17.72 44.38 -5.77
CA THR A 53 -18.46 45.27 -4.86
C THR A 53 -18.54 44.79 -3.39
N ARG A 54 -17.87 43.68 -3.01
CA ARG A 54 -17.90 43.08 -1.66
C ARG A 54 -16.58 42.41 -1.28
N PRO A 55 -16.20 42.39 0.02
CA PRO A 55 -15.02 41.67 0.49
C PRO A 55 -15.17 40.15 0.25
N LEU A 56 -14.13 39.52 -0.27
CA LEU A 56 -14.05 38.07 -0.47
C LEU A 56 -13.06 37.45 0.52
N TYR A 57 -13.51 36.45 1.26
CA TYR A 57 -12.66 35.57 2.05
C TYR A 57 -12.14 34.45 1.16
N LYS A 58 -10.82 34.31 1.06
CA LYS A 58 -10.16 33.17 0.39
C LYS A 58 -9.66 32.20 1.46
N VAL A 59 -10.17 30.98 1.46
CA VAL A 59 -9.76 29.94 2.40
C VAL A 59 -8.78 28.99 1.73
N TRP A 60 -7.63 28.78 2.38
CA TRP A 60 -6.59 27.86 1.94
C TRP A 60 -6.56 26.67 2.88
N ALA A 61 -6.60 25.46 2.32
CA ALA A 61 -6.40 24.23 3.09
C ALA A 61 -4.95 23.76 2.96
N LEU A 62 -4.29 23.59 4.11
CA LEU A 62 -2.96 23.00 4.20
C LEU A 62 -3.11 21.50 4.44
N GLU A 63 -2.67 20.68 3.48
CA GLU A 63 -2.55 19.23 3.67
C GLU A 63 -1.06 18.86 3.79
N LYS A 64 -0.76 17.83 4.58
CA LYS A 64 0.61 17.30 4.68
C LYS A 64 1.08 16.80 3.30
N ALA A 65 2.36 17.02 2.95
CA ALA A 65 2.87 16.50 1.68
C ALA A 65 2.72 14.98 1.59
N GLY A 66 2.43 14.51 0.38
CA GLY A 66 2.18 13.09 0.09
C GLY A 66 0.70 12.71 0.09
N LEU A 67 -0.18 13.57 0.63
CA LEU A 67 -1.63 13.42 0.44
C LEU A 67 -2.03 13.78 -0.99
N HIS A 68 -1.40 14.79 -1.62
CA HIS A 68 -1.60 15.22 -3.01
C HIS A 68 -0.56 14.65 -3.99
N PRO A 69 -0.83 14.59 -5.32
CA PRO A 69 0.15 14.14 -6.31
C PRO A 69 1.21 15.22 -6.45
N THR A 70 2.48 14.89 -6.22
CA THR A 70 3.55 15.89 -6.40
C THR A 70 3.73 16.18 -7.89
N GLY A 71 3.58 17.44 -8.31
CA GLY A 71 3.94 17.90 -9.67
C GLY A 71 2.78 18.10 -10.64
N HIS A 72 1.60 18.52 -10.15
CA HIS A 72 0.63 19.25 -10.98
C HIS A 72 0.49 20.69 -10.46
N ASP A 73 1.36 21.51 -11.05
CA ASP A 73 1.40 22.95 -11.16
C ASP A 73 0.06 23.61 -11.54
N ASP A 74 -0.83 22.85 -12.20
CA ASP A 74 -2.15 23.35 -12.64
C ASP A 74 -3.08 23.68 -11.45
N ARG A 75 -2.76 23.17 -10.26
CA ARG A 75 -3.49 23.45 -9.02
C ARG A 75 -2.69 24.25 -7.98
N GLY A 76 -1.73 25.07 -8.42
CA GLY A 76 -0.99 26.06 -7.61
C GLY A 76 -0.50 25.53 -6.25
N GLU A 77 0.20 24.40 -6.31
CA GLU A 77 0.85 23.78 -5.17
C GLU A 77 1.99 24.70 -4.68
N ILE A 78 1.78 25.47 -3.60
CA ILE A 78 2.86 26.28 -3.00
C ILE A 78 3.65 25.36 -2.07
N ARG A 79 4.89 25.05 -2.44
CA ARG A 79 5.83 24.26 -1.62
C ARG A 79 6.51 25.16 -0.61
N THR A 80 6.27 24.95 0.70
CA THR A 80 6.85 25.80 1.76
C THR A 80 8.23 25.34 2.22
N ASP A 81 8.56 24.05 2.09
CA ASP A 81 9.81 23.46 2.63
C ASP A 81 10.21 22.09 2.05
N GLY A 82 9.54 21.60 1.00
CA GLY A 82 9.79 20.27 0.42
C GLY A 82 9.18 19.09 1.21
N ALA A 83 8.57 19.33 2.37
CA ALA A 83 7.86 18.34 3.20
C ALA A 83 6.38 18.68 3.43
N SER A 84 5.94 19.86 3.01
CA SER A 84 4.55 20.32 3.04
C SER A 84 4.20 20.96 1.68
N ALA A 85 3.01 20.68 1.17
CA ALA A 85 2.50 21.37 -0.01
C ALA A 85 1.11 21.93 0.27
N LEU A 86 0.95 23.22 0.02
CA LEU A 86 -0.32 23.93 0.06
C LEU A 86 -1.17 23.47 -1.12
N SER A 87 -2.41 23.06 -0.88
CA SER A 87 -3.38 22.84 -1.95
C SER A 87 -4.29 24.06 -2.08
N LEU A 88 -4.51 24.49 -3.33
CA LEU A 88 -5.24 25.68 -3.86
C LEU A 88 -6.54 26.10 -3.13
N PRO A 89 -7.04 27.34 -3.33
CA PRO A 89 -8.12 27.91 -2.54
C PRO A 89 -9.40 27.12 -2.82
N LEU A 90 -9.94 26.51 -1.77
CA LEU A 90 -11.12 25.66 -1.91
C LEU A 90 -12.42 26.45 -1.92
N PHE A 91 -12.40 27.71 -1.48
CA PHE A 91 -13.62 28.44 -1.21
C PHE A 91 -13.37 29.95 -1.21
N ALA A 92 -14.12 30.65 -2.05
CA ALA A 92 -14.26 32.10 -2.01
C ALA A 92 -15.65 32.39 -1.41
N ALA A 93 -15.68 33.13 -0.30
CA ALA A 93 -16.90 33.41 0.45
C ALA A 93 -17.09 34.91 0.61
N THR A 94 -18.34 35.35 0.69
CA THR A 94 -18.66 36.76 0.97
C THR A 94 -18.86 37.04 2.45
N SER A 95 -18.89 35.99 3.28
CA SER A 95 -19.03 36.09 4.74
C SER A 95 -18.19 35.05 5.48
N ILE A 96 -17.99 35.27 6.79
CA ILE A 96 -17.30 34.32 7.68
C ILE A 96 -18.17 33.09 7.92
N GLU A 97 -19.49 33.27 7.99
CA GLU A 97 -20.47 32.21 8.21
C GLU A 97 -20.39 31.16 7.09
N GLU A 98 -20.30 31.60 5.84
CA GLU A 98 -20.11 30.72 4.67
C GLU A 98 -18.81 29.91 4.79
N VAL A 99 -17.72 30.54 5.23
CA VAL A 99 -16.43 29.86 5.47
C VAL A 99 -16.56 28.79 6.56
N VAL A 100 -17.21 29.12 7.68
CA VAL A 100 -17.41 28.20 8.80
C VAL A 100 -18.29 27.02 8.38
N GLU A 101 -19.40 27.27 7.69
CA GLU A 101 -20.25 26.19 7.17
C GLU A 101 -19.50 25.29 6.18
N TRP A 102 -18.70 25.90 5.29
CA TRP A 102 -17.88 25.14 4.36
C TRP A 102 -16.88 24.26 5.13
N LEU A 103 -16.17 24.80 6.13
CA LEU A 103 -15.25 24.03 6.98
C LEU A 103 -15.94 22.89 7.73
N ILE A 104 -17.13 23.13 8.28
CA ILE A 104 -17.92 22.09 8.95
C ILE A 104 -18.25 20.96 7.97
N ARG A 105 -18.73 21.29 6.77
CA ARG A 105 -19.02 20.30 5.71
C ARG A 105 -17.77 19.52 5.28
N VAL A 106 -16.63 20.19 5.25
CA VAL A 106 -15.34 19.59 4.95
C VAL A 106 -14.91 18.60 6.04
N PHE A 107 -14.93 19.01 7.30
CA PHE A 107 -14.56 18.13 8.40
C PHE A 107 -15.50 16.94 8.52
N ASP A 108 -16.82 17.17 8.39
CA ASP A 108 -17.80 16.10 8.34
C ASP A 108 -17.51 15.10 7.21
N ARG A 109 -17.18 15.60 6.01
CA ARG A 109 -16.80 14.74 4.87
C ARG A 109 -15.51 13.94 5.13
N LEU A 110 -14.50 14.54 5.74
CA LEU A 110 -13.22 13.87 6.02
C LEU A 110 -13.36 12.83 7.14
N ASP A 111 -14.17 13.12 8.17
CA ASP A 111 -14.40 12.20 9.28
C ASP A 111 -15.39 11.09 8.93
N ARG A 112 -16.25 11.30 7.91
CA ARG A 112 -17.22 10.32 7.44
C ARG A 112 -16.54 9.02 6.99
N ILE A 113 -16.94 7.93 7.64
CA ILE A 113 -16.60 6.58 7.20
C ILE A 113 -17.46 6.27 5.97
N VAL A 114 -16.81 6.13 4.81
CA VAL A 114 -17.47 5.86 3.52
C VAL A 114 -17.40 4.38 3.13
N ALA A 115 -16.50 3.61 3.73
CA ALA A 115 -16.39 2.18 3.49
C ALA A 115 -17.43 1.38 4.32
N PRO A 116 -18.04 0.33 3.76
CA PRO A 116 -19.01 -0.51 4.46
C PRO A 116 -18.40 -1.23 5.68
N ALA A 117 -19.26 -1.68 6.61
CA ALA A 117 -18.85 -2.42 7.79
C ALA A 117 -18.25 -3.79 7.42
N LEU A 118 -17.02 -4.02 7.88
CA LEU A 118 -16.12 -5.16 7.61
C LEU A 118 -15.81 -5.43 6.12
N PRO A 119 -14.52 -5.51 5.71
CA PRO A 119 -14.15 -5.76 4.32
C PRO A 119 -14.78 -7.04 3.76
N ALA A 120 -15.38 -6.96 2.57
CA ALA A 120 -15.89 -8.11 1.84
C ALA A 120 -14.83 -9.22 1.67
N ALA A 121 -13.54 -8.88 1.57
CA ALA A 121 -12.47 -9.88 1.56
C ALA A 121 -12.39 -10.72 2.82
N LEU A 122 -12.72 -10.21 4.00
CA LEU A 122 -12.69 -11.00 5.23
C LEU A 122 -13.86 -11.99 5.28
N ALA A 123 -15.02 -11.61 4.74
CA ALA A 123 -16.13 -12.53 4.55
C ALA A 123 -15.79 -13.60 3.50
N ILE A 124 -15.16 -13.22 2.38
CA ILE A 124 -14.68 -14.14 1.35
C ILE A 124 -13.58 -15.06 1.90
N GLU A 125 -12.64 -14.52 2.67
CA GLU A 125 -11.60 -15.28 3.36
C GLU A 125 -12.26 -16.28 4.30
N LYS A 126 -13.13 -15.84 5.21
CA LYS A 126 -13.86 -16.73 6.13
C LYS A 126 -14.65 -17.83 5.40
N ALA A 127 -15.31 -17.52 4.30
CA ALA A 127 -16.01 -18.50 3.47
C ALA A 127 -15.05 -19.45 2.73
N ALA A 128 -13.92 -18.93 2.25
CA ALA A 128 -12.86 -19.73 1.63
C ALA A 128 -12.18 -20.65 2.65
N LEU A 129 -11.96 -20.18 3.88
CA LEU A 129 -11.46 -20.96 5.02
C LEU A 129 -12.42 -22.11 5.35
N ALA A 130 -13.73 -21.83 5.42
CA ALA A 130 -14.74 -22.83 5.74
C ALA A 130 -14.82 -23.95 4.67
N SER A 131 -14.72 -23.58 3.40
CA SER A 131 -14.72 -24.53 2.27
C SER A 131 -13.32 -25.08 1.94
N TRP A 132 -12.30 -24.73 2.73
CA TRP A 132 -10.92 -25.05 2.42
C TRP A 132 -10.62 -26.55 2.43
N PRO A 133 -11.04 -27.36 3.42
CA PRO A 133 -10.69 -28.79 3.44
C PRO A 133 -11.15 -29.56 2.19
N GLU A 134 -12.30 -29.18 1.63
CA GLU A 134 -12.83 -29.74 0.38
C GLU A 134 -12.02 -29.25 -0.82
N ARG A 135 -11.80 -27.94 -0.92
CA ARG A 135 -10.98 -27.34 -1.99
C ARG A 135 -9.54 -27.86 -1.99
N LEU A 136 -8.97 -28.10 -0.81
CA LEU A 136 -7.64 -28.69 -0.66
C LEU A 136 -7.62 -30.12 -1.17
N ARG A 137 -8.60 -30.95 -0.81
CA ARG A 137 -8.70 -32.32 -1.33
C ARG A 137 -8.86 -32.36 -2.84
N GLU A 138 -9.72 -31.51 -3.40
CA GLU A 138 -9.87 -31.36 -4.85
C GLU A 138 -8.57 -30.88 -5.50
N ALA A 139 -7.90 -29.89 -4.92
CA ALA A 139 -6.66 -29.35 -5.45
C ALA A 139 -5.51 -30.36 -5.34
N GLN A 140 -5.41 -31.13 -4.26
CA GLN A 140 -4.44 -32.22 -4.08
C GLN A 140 -4.68 -33.34 -5.10
N SER A 141 -5.95 -33.75 -5.27
CA SER A 141 -6.33 -34.74 -6.28
C SER A 141 -5.95 -34.27 -7.68
N ALA A 142 -6.27 -33.02 -8.03
CA ALA A 142 -5.88 -32.43 -9.30
C ALA A 142 -4.36 -32.30 -9.44
N ALA A 143 -3.65 -31.89 -8.40
CA ALA A 143 -2.22 -31.64 -8.42
C ALA A 143 -1.37 -32.91 -8.65
N ARG A 144 -1.96 -34.11 -8.47
CA ARG A 144 -1.38 -35.40 -8.84
C ARG A 144 -1.42 -35.68 -10.33
N ASP A 145 -2.26 -34.99 -11.10
CA ASP A 145 -2.30 -35.11 -12.55
C ASP A 145 -1.06 -34.45 -13.17
N PRO A 146 -0.12 -35.24 -13.75
CA PRO A 146 1.12 -34.71 -14.28
C PRO A 146 0.91 -33.83 -15.52
N THR A 147 -0.26 -33.88 -16.16
CA THR A 147 -0.59 -33.09 -17.35
C THR A 147 -0.93 -31.63 -17.03
N LEU A 148 -1.18 -31.31 -15.75
CA LEU A 148 -1.46 -29.94 -15.31
C LEU A 148 -0.23 -29.05 -15.29
N LEU A 149 0.98 -29.60 -15.40
CA LEU A 149 2.21 -28.84 -15.50
C LEU A 149 2.90 -29.14 -16.83
N ARG A 150 2.95 -28.13 -17.70
CA ARG A 150 3.65 -28.18 -18.98
C ARG A 150 4.98 -27.44 -18.86
N THR A 151 6.02 -28.00 -19.46
CA THR A 151 7.31 -27.33 -19.60
C THR A 151 7.50 -26.97 -21.07
N ASP A 152 7.48 -25.68 -21.37
CA ASP A 152 7.69 -25.18 -22.72
C ASP A 152 9.15 -24.71 -22.85
N GLY A 153 9.91 -25.45 -23.66
CA GLY A 153 11.35 -25.26 -23.86
C GLY A 153 12.15 -26.53 -23.54
N ARG A 154 13.26 -26.74 -24.24
CA ARG A 154 14.24 -27.80 -23.94
C ARG A 154 15.60 -27.15 -23.67
N GLY A 155 16.29 -27.59 -22.62
CA GLY A 155 17.67 -27.23 -22.32
C GLY A 155 17.88 -26.24 -21.16
N GLY A 156 18.97 -26.46 -20.41
CA GLY A 156 19.56 -25.49 -19.48
C GLY A 156 18.76 -25.26 -18.19
N ALA A 157 18.52 -23.99 -17.84
CA ALA A 157 17.95 -23.58 -16.55
C ALA A 157 16.55 -24.16 -16.26
N VAL A 158 15.74 -24.48 -17.28
CA VAL A 158 14.43 -25.13 -17.09
C VAL A 158 14.59 -26.58 -16.65
N ASP A 159 15.59 -27.29 -17.18
CA ASP A 159 15.88 -28.65 -16.77
C ASP A 159 16.40 -28.68 -15.33
N ASP A 160 17.23 -27.71 -14.96
CA ASP A 160 17.71 -27.53 -13.59
C ASP A 160 16.56 -27.27 -12.61
N VAL A 161 15.65 -26.35 -12.92
CA VAL A 161 14.45 -26.12 -12.09
C VAL A 161 13.59 -27.37 -12.02
N SER A 162 13.43 -28.11 -13.12
CA SER A 162 12.63 -29.33 -13.18
C SER A 162 13.16 -30.45 -12.28
N ARG A 163 14.47 -30.50 -12.02
CA ARG A 163 15.08 -31.46 -11.07
C ARG A 163 14.64 -31.23 -9.63
N TRP A 164 14.49 -29.96 -9.24
CA TRP A 164 14.12 -29.56 -7.87
C TRP A 164 12.60 -29.41 -7.71
N LEU A 165 11.85 -29.39 -8.81
CA LEU A 165 10.44 -29.07 -8.82
C LEU A 165 9.56 -30.16 -8.16
N GLU A 166 8.84 -29.75 -7.13
CA GLU A 166 7.70 -30.50 -6.59
C GLU A 166 6.41 -29.97 -7.23
N ARG A 167 5.96 -30.67 -8.26
CA ARG A 167 4.84 -30.24 -9.12
C ARG A 167 3.56 -30.02 -8.32
N GLU A 168 3.24 -30.97 -7.44
CA GLU A 168 2.03 -30.90 -6.60
C GLU A 168 2.04 -29.63 -5.74
N ARG A 169 3.19 -29.37 -5.11
CA ARG A 169 3.39 -28.20 -4.26
C ARG A 169 3.28 -26.90 -5.02
N LEU A 170 3.96 -26.78 -6.17
CA LEU A 170 3.85 -25.58 -7.02
C LEU A 170 2.40 -25.31 -7.42
N PHE A 171 1.66 -26.35 -7.81
CA PHE A 171 0.26 -26.22 -8.21
C PHE A 171 -0.65 -25.75 -7.06
N LEU A 172 -0.47 -26.34 -5.87
CA LEU A 172 -1.23 -25.96 -4.68
C LEU A 172 -0.95 -24.50 -4.27
N MET A 173 0.32 -24.09 -4.33
CA MET A 173 0.77 -22.76 -3.92
C MET A 173 0.56 -21.67 -4.97
N PHE A 174 0.29 -22.05 -6.23
CA PHE A 174 0.16 -21.10 -7.31
C PHE A 174 -0.93 -20.04 -7.02
N PRO A 175 -0.74 -18.76 -7.42
CA PRO A 175 -1.73 -17.71 -7.22
C PRO A 175 -3.13 -18.09 -7.72
N ARG A 176 -4.15 -17.80 -6.89
CA ARG A 176 -5.55 -18.10 -7.16
C ARG A 176 -6.42 -16.84 -7.13
N ASP A 177 -7.50 -16.87 -7.89
CA ASP A 177 -8.53 -15.84 -7.84
C ASP A 177 -9.43 -15.98 -6.59
N ARG A 178 -10.35 -15.03 -6.40
CA ARG A 178 -11.31 -15.04 -5.28
C ARG A 178 -12.22 -16.29 -5.26
N ARG A 179 -12.32 -17.02 -6.37
CA ARG A 179 -13.11 -18.26 -6.50
C ARG A 179 -12.25 -19.52 -6.29
N GLY A 180 -10.97 -19.36 -5.94
CA GLY A 180 -10.04 -20.47 -5.72
C GLY A 180 -9.47 -21.09 -7.00
N ARG A 181 -9.74 -20.51 -8.18
CA ARG A 181 -9.22 -20.99 -9.47
C ARG A 181 -7.82 -20.45 -9.68
N LEU A 182 -6.99 -21.14 -10.47
CA LEU A 182 -5.69 -20.61 -10.87
C LEU A 182 -5.87 -19.24 -11.56
N TRP A 183 -5.08 -18.25 -11.13
CA TRP A 183 -5.19 -16.90 -11.66
C TRP A 183 -4.68 -16.89 -13.12
N PRO A 184 -5.53 -16.53 -14.10
CA PRO A 184 -5.15 -16.55 -15.51
C PRO A 184 -3.95 -15.66 -15.79
N ARG A 185 -2.97 -16.17 -16.53
CA ARG A 185 -1.74 -15.49 -16.94
C ARG A 185 -0.91 -14.90 -15.79
N ALA A 186 -1.20 -15.26 -14.54
CA ALA A 186 -0.34 -14.87 -13.42
C ALA A 186 1.04 -15.47 -13.64
N ARG A 187 2.09 -14.71 -13.34
CA ARG A 187 3.47 -15.15 -13.47
C ARG A 187 4.10 -15.27 -12.10
N VAL A 188 4.77 -16.40 -11.88
CA VAL A 188 5.50 -16.73 -10.67
C VAL A 188 6.96 -16.95 -11.04
N LEU A 189 7.87 -16.17 -10.46
CA LEU A 189 9.31 -16.34 -10.69
C LEU A 189 9.83 -17.48 -9.82
N LEU A 190 10.44 -18.51 -10.44
CA LEU A 190 10.98 -19.66 -9.72
C LEU A 190 12.49 -19.52 -9.48
N ALA A 191 13.25 -19.20 -10.53
CA ALA A 191 14.70 -19.03 -10.46
C ALA A 191 15.22 -18.14 -11.58
N PRO A 192 16.32 -17.38 -11.37
CA PRO A 192 16.99 -16.67 -12.44
C PRO A 192 17.64 -17.67 -13.41
N ALA A 193 17.52 -17.42 -14.72
CA ALA A 193 18.09 -18.26 -15.78
C ALA A 193 19.37 -17.66 -16.38
N GLY A 194 19.92 -16.61 -15.77
CA GLY A 194 21.12 -15.92 -16.22
C GLY A 194 21.57 -14.80 -15.29
N PRO A 195 22.77 -14.23 -15.52
CA PRO A 195 23.30 -13.14 -14.72
C PRO A 195 22.44 -11.87 -14.86
N GLY A 196 22.49 -11.01 -13.84
CA GLY A 196 21.84 -9.71 -13.84
C GLY A 196 21.24 -9.33 -12.49
N ALA A 197 20.89 -8.04 -12.34
CA ALA A 197 20.25 -7.53 -11.13
C ALA A 197 18.72 -7.72 -11.17
N ASP A 198 18.09 -7.80 -9.99
CA ASP A 198 16.62 -7.85 -9.85
C ASP A 198 15.92 -6.59 -10.38
N THR A 199 16.66 -5.49 -10.51
CA THR A 199 16.19 -4.21 -11.06
C THR A 199 16.31 -4.12 -12.59
N GLY A 200 17.00 -5.08 -13.24
CA GLY A 200 17.18 -5.13 -14.68
C GLY A 200 16.31 -6.21 -15.32
N ARG A 201 16.09 -6.10 -16.64
CA ARG A 201 15.45 -7.16 -17.42
C ARG A 201 16.48 -8.28 -17.64
N ARG A 202 16.16 -9.50 -17.21
CA ARG A 202 17.01 -10.69 -17.40
C ARG A 202 16.15 -11.93 -17.61
N PRO A 203 16.69 -13.05 -18.15
CA PRO A 203 15.93 -14.28 -18.29
C PRO A 203 15.65 -14.93 -16.93
N TRP A 204 14.41 -15.38 -16.73
CA TRP A 204 13.96 -16.11 -15.54
C TRP A 204 13.19 -17.36 -15.94
N VAL A 205 13.33 -18.43 -15.17
CA VAL A 205 12.38 -19.54 -15.21
C VAL A 205 11.13 -19.11 -14.47
N VAL A 206 10.00 -19.11 -15.18
CA VAL A 206 8.71 -18.65 -14.68
C VAL A 206 7.66 -19.75 -14.81
N ALA A 207 6.79 -19.86 -13.81
CA ALA A 207 5.54 -20.61 -13.92
C ALA A 207 4.39 -19.64 -14.23
N ILE A 208 3.59 -19.97 -15.23
CA ILE A 208 2.54 -19.11 -15.77
C ILE A 208 1.20 -19.82 -15.63
N GLY A 209 0.21 -19.09 -15.11
CA GLY A 209 -1.16 -19.55 -14.99
C GLY A 209 -1.83 -19.81 -16.34
N PRO A 210 -3.04 -20.38 -16.35
CA PRO A 210 -3.76 -20.70 -17.57
C PRO A 210 -4.06 -19.47 -18.42
N GLU A 211 -4.22 -19.63 -19.73
CA GLU A 211 -4.52 -18.50 -20.63
C GLU A 211 -5.89 -17.85 -20.39
N ARG A 212 -6.85 -18.65 -19.91
CA ARG A 212 -8.26 -18.28 -19.70
C ARG A 212 -8.72 -18.65 -18.29
N ALA A 213 -9.72 -17.92 -17.79
CA ALA A 213 -10.37 -18.23 -16.52
C ALA A 213 -10.94 -19.66 -16.51
N GLY A 214 -10.67 -20.41 -15.44
CA GLY A 214 -11.10 -21.80 -15.28
C GLY A 214 -10.18 -22.84 -15.91
N GLY A 215 -9.12 -22.44 -16.62
CA GLY A 215 -8.07 -23.36 -17.02
C GLY A 215 -7.34 -23.96 -15.81
N ARG A 216 -6.75 -25.14 -15.99
CA ARG A 216 -6.07 -25.89 -14.92
C ARG A 216 -4.58 -26.10 -15.16
N THR A 217 -4.06 -25.68 -16.31
CA THR A 217 -2.67 -25.94 -16.67
C THR A 217 -1.77 -24.78 -16.28
N LEU A 218 -0.62 -25.10 -15.69
CA LEU A 218 0.50 -24.21 -15.49
C LEU A 218 1.57 -24.49 -16.54
N THR A 219 2.17 -23.45 -17.09
CA THR A 219 3.27 -23.55 -18.04
C THR A 219 4.56 -23.02 -17.42
N ILE A 220 5.62 -23.82 -17.42
CA ILE A 220 6.96 -23.40 -17.04
C ILE A 220 7.77 -23.09 -18.29
N ARG A 221 8.36 -21.90 -18.37
CA ARG A 221 9.23 -21.48 -19.48
C ARG A 221 10.22 -20.41 -19.04
N ILE A 222 11.14 -20.03 -19.93
CA ILE A 222 12.01 -18.88 -19.72
C ILE A 222 11.35 -17.60 -20.25
N GLU A 223 11.29 -16.55 -19.44
CA GLU A 223 10.86 -15.22 -19.89
C GLU A 223 11.85 -14.13 -19.47
N PRO A 224 12.06 -13.10 -20.32
CA PRO A 224 12.79 -11.90 -19.92
C PRO A 224 11.90 -11.00 -19.05
N VAL A 225 12.20 -10.88 -17.76
CA VAL A 225 11.41 -10.11 -16.79
C VAL A 225 12.27 -9.18 -15.94
N ILE A 226 11.65 -8.14 -15.39
CA ILE A 226 12.25 -7.27 -14.37
C ILE A 226 11.73 -7.74 -13.02
N ALA A 227 12.55 -8.46 -12.27
CA ALA A 227 12.09 -9.26 -11.15
C ALA A 227 11.43 -8.44 -10.02
N VAL A 228 11.88 -7.20 -9.80
CA VAL A 228 11.30 -6.29 -8.79
C VAL A 228 9.90 -5.80 -9.15
N ASN A 229 9.43 -5.97 -10.38
CA ASN A 229 8.08 -5.59 -10.81
C ASN A 229 7.06 -6.73 -10.65
N GLU A 230 7.52 -7.96 -10.42
CA GLU A 230 6.65 -9.14 -10.37
C GLU A 230 6.02 -9.32 -8.99
N ALA A 231 4.71 -9.60 -8.97
CA ALA A 231 3.96 -9.75 -7.72
C ALA A 231 4.26 -11.07 -6.99
N HIS A 232 4.67 -12.12 -7.71
CA HIS A 232 4.88 -13.46 -7.17
C HIS A 232 6.32 -13.94 -7.36
N ARG A 233 7.11 -13.86 -6.30
CA ARG A 233 8.55 -14.18 -6.25
C ARG A 233 8.80 -15.47 -5.46
N PHE A 234 8.58 -16.62 -6.08
CA PHE A 234 8.77 -17.92 -5.42
C PHE A 234 10.26 -18.29 -5.29
N ASP A 235 11.14 -17.59 -6.01
CA ASP A 235 12.59 -17.62 -5.80
C ASP A 235 12.99 -17.17 -4.37
N LEU A 236 12.18 -16.30 -3.76
CA LEU A 236 12.37 -15.83 -2.38
C LEU A 236 11.71 -16.74 -1.34
N ALA A 237 10.91 -17.69 -1.79
CA ALA A 237 10.18 -18.65 -0.95
C ALA A 237 10.26 -20.06 -1.56
N PRO A 238 11.47 -20.67 -1.63
CA PRO A 238 11.67 -21.89 -2.40
C PRO A 238 10.88 -23.09 -1.87
N TRP A 239 10.51 -23.08 -0.58
CA TRP A 239 9.64 -24.08 0.04
C TRP A 239 8.26 -24.19 -0.62
N LEU A 240 7.82 -23.20 -1.40
CA LEU A 240 6.55 -23.23 -2.12
C LEU A 240 6.54 -24.16 -3.34
N TRP A 241 7.71 -24.58 -3.82
CA TRP A 241 7.80 -25.32 -5.09
C TRP A 241 8.96 -26.31 -5.18
N ARG A 242 9.99 -26.20 -4.34
CA ARG A 242 11.14 -27.12 -4.34
C ARG A 242 10.91 -28.31 -3.42
N ARG A 243 11.31 -29.50 -3.89
CA ARG A 243 11.25 -30.76 -3.13
C ARG A 243 12.23 -30.80 -1.96
N ASP A 244 13.43 -30.26 -2.17
CA ASP A 244 14.53 -30.26 -1.21
C ASP A 244 14.45 -29.11 -0.19
N ALA A 245 13.58 -28.12 -0.45
CA ALA A 245 13.30 -27.09 0.52
C ALA A 245 12.32 -27.65 1.57
N PRO A 246 12.69 -27.61 2.87
CA PRO A 246 11.83 -28.16 3.91
C PRO A 246 10.47 -27.46 3.88
N PRO A 247 9.36 -28.24 3.91
CA PRO A 247 8.03 -27.65 4.04
C PRO A 247 7.94 -26.89 5.36
N LEU A 248 7.07 -25.88 5.39
CA LEU A 248 6.96 -24.91 6.48
C LEU A 248 6.54 -25.48 7.84
N ALA A 249 6.21 -26.76 7.93
CA ALA A 249 5.89 -27.48 9.16
C ALA A 249 6.96 -27.36 10.27
N LYS A 250 8.19 -26.94 9.94
CA LYS A 250 9.16 -26.46 10.94
C LYS A 250 8.88 -25.00 11.29
N SER A 251 8.13 -24.83 12.39
CA SER A 251 7.85 -23.60 13.16
C SER A 251 8.92 -22.50 13.08
N SER A 252 10.21 -22.81 12.99
CA SER A 252 11.31 -21.84 13.08
C SER A 252 11.40 -20.75 11.98
N SER A 253 10.65 -20.82 10.88
CA SER A 253 10.70 -19.77 9.83
C SER A 253 9.39 -19.00 9.64
N TRP A 254 8.29 -19.46 10.24
CA TRP A 254 6.93 -18.91 10.10
C TRP A 254 6.14 -18.87 11.39
N ALA A 255 6.68 -19.35 12.52
CA ALA A 255 5.96 -19.33 13.78
C ALA A 255 5.43 -17.92 13.99
N PRO A 256 4.10 -17.73 13.98
CA PRO A 256 3.57 -16.51 14.52
C PRO A 256 4.20 -16.39 15.91
N LEU A 257 4.95 -15.32 16.14
CA LEU A 257 5.25 -14.94 17.52
C LEU A 257 3.90 -14.91 18.24
N ALA A 258 3.84 -15.21 19.54
CA ALA A 258 2.55 -15.19 20.25
C ALA A 258 1.78 -13.85 20.05
N SER A 259 2.49 -12.76 19.74
CA SER A 259 1.99 -11.47 19.31
C SER A 259 1.30 -11.42 17.93
N ASP A 260 1.67 -12.28 16.98
CA ASP A 260 1.13 -12.29 15.61
C ASP A 260 -0.30 -12.82 15.55
N GLY A 261 -0.63 -13.80 16.40
CA GLY A 261 -2.01 -14.29 16.52
C GLY A 261 -2.97 -13.17 16.94
N ALA A 262 -2.57 -12.34 17.90
CA ALA A 262 -3.35 -11.19 18.34
C ALA A 262 -3.50 -10.14 17.22
N ALA A 263 -2.40 -9.80 16.53
CA ALA A 263 -2.43 -8.87 15.41
C ALA A 263 -3.36 -9.34 14.27
N ILE A 264 -3.27 -10.62 13.89
CA ILE A 264 -4.12 -11.21 12.84
C ILE A 264 -5.59 -11.17 13.26
N LEU A 265 -5.91 -11.49 14.51
CA LEU A 265 -7.29 -11.42 15.01
C LEU A 265 -7.84 -9.99 14.97
N LEU A 266 -7.02 -8.99 15.28
CA LEU A 266 -7.41 -7.57 15.17
C LEU A 266 -7.67 -7.18 13.71
N LEU A 267 -6.77 -7.56 12.80
CA LEU A 267 -6.93 -7.32 11.36
C LEU A 267 -8.19 -7.98 10.79
N ALA A 268 -8.46 -9.23 11.19
CA ALA A 268 -9.66 -9.99 10.81
C ALA A 268 -10.97 -9.41 11.38
N ARG A 269 -10.90 -8.56 12.41
CA ARG A 269 -12.04 -7.81 12.96
C ARG A 269 -12.14 -6.39 12.40
N GLY A 270 -11.31 -6.05 11.41
CA GLY A 270 -11.28 -4.70 10.83
C GLY A 270 -10.63 -3.64 11.73
N LYS A 271 -10.01 -4.04 12.85
CA LYS A 271 -9.21 -3.17 13.73
C LYS A 271 -7.79 -3.05 13.17
N ILE A 272 -7.69 -2.52 11.95
CA ILE A 272 -6.46 -2.55 11.13
C ILE A 272 -5.31 -1.80 11.79
N GLU A 273 -5.56 -0.57 12.23
CA GLU A 273 -4.55 0.28 12.89
C GLU A 273 -3.99 -0.39 14.16
N GLU A 274 -4.88 -0.93 15.00
CA GLU A 274 -4.52 -1.63 16.24
C GLU A 274 -3.71 -2.90 15.96
N GLY A 275 -4.12 -3.70 14.96
CA GLY A 275 -3.43 -4.94 14.58
C GLY A 275 -2.03 -4.71 14.02
N LEU A 276 -1.86 -3.73 13.13
CA LEU A 276 -0.55 -3.39 12.58
C LEU A 276 0.37 -2.79 13.64
N ARG A 277 -0.15 -1.90 14.50
CA ARG A 277 0.62 -1.32 15.61
C ARG A 277 1.11 -2.37 16.59
N THR A 278 0.27 -3.35 16.94
CA THR A 278 0.64 -4.47 17.84
C THR A 278 1.82 -5.27 17.30
N SER A 279 2.01 -5.26 15.98
CA SER A 279 3.13 -5.94 15.31
C SER A 279 4.39 -5.05 15.20
N GLY A 280 4.35 -3.79 15.62
CA GLY A 280 5.44 -2.83 15.44
C GLY A 280 5.42 -2.07 14.11
N LEU A 281 4.36 -2.20 13.30
CA LEU A 281 4.16 -1.38 12.10
C LEU A 281 3.46 -0.08 12.44
N THR A 282 4.03 1.04 12.03
CA THR A 282 3.35 2.35 12.11
C THR A 282 2.67 2.69 10.79
N LEU A 283 1.63 3.51 10.86
CA LEU A 283 0.92 4.02 9.68
C LEU A 283 1.14 5.52 9.63
N ASP A 284 1.38 6.06 8.44
CA ASP A 284 1.25 7.51 8.24
C ASP A 284 -0.22 7.94 8.36
N GLU A 285 -0.46 9.25 8.33
CA GLU A 285 -1.80 9.83 8.44
C GLU A 285 -2.74 9.37 7.31
N ALA A 286 -2.22 9.29 6.08
CA ALA A 286 -2.99 8.92 4.90
C ALA A 286 -3.48 7.46 4.99
N VAL A 287 -2.58 6.54 5.33
CA VAL A 287 -2.89 5.13 5.53
C VAL A 287 -3.77 4.94 6.75
N THR A 288 -3.60 5.75 7.81
CA THR A 288 -4.48 5.73 8.98
C THR A 288 -5.93 6.06 8.61
N ARG A 289 -6.17 7.14 7.86
CA ARG A 289 -7.51 7.50 7.35
C ARG A 289 -8.11 6.39 6.50
N LEU A 290 -7.35 5.86 5.55
CA LEU A 290 -7.78 4.76 4.70
C LEU A 290 -8.12 3.51 5.52
N ALA A 291 -7.32 3.16 6.52
CA ALA A 291 -7.57 2.03 7.42
C ALA A 291 -8.85 2.19 8.24
N ARG A 292 -9.22 3.43 8.59
CA ARG A 292 -10.49 3.78 9.24
C ARG A 292 -11.68 3.80 8.28
N GLY A 293 -11.44 3.75 6.98
CA GLY A 293 -12.49 3.81 5.95
C GLY A 293 -12.90 5.24 5.60
N GLN A 294 -12.02 6.19 5.91
CA GLN A 294 -12.18 7.62 5.63
C GLN A 294 -11.50 7.97 4.31
N VAL A 295 -11.97 9.04 3.68
CA VAL A 295 -11.32 9.62 2.51
C VAL A 295 -10.01 10.33 2.91
N LEU A 296 -9.09 10.50 1.96
CA LEU A 296 -7.75 11.06 2.27
C LEU A 296 -7.76 12.56 2.51
N GLY A 297 -8.55 13.30 1.74
CA GLY A 297 -8.43 14.75 1.66
C GLY A 297 -9.47 15.37 0.74
N LEU A 298 -9.43 16.70 0.64
CA LEU A 298 -10.46 17.51 0.00
C LEU A 298 -10.48 17.41 -1.53
N GLY A 299 -9.32 17.16 -2.13
CA GLY A 299 -9.15 17.06 -3.58
C GLY A 299 -9.27 15.64 -4.15
N TYR A 300 -9.62 14.66 -3.31
CA TYR A 300 -9.63 13.24 -3.69
C TYR A 300 -11.03 12.68 -3.80
N GLU A 301 -11.37 12.30 -5.02
CA GLU A 301 -12.75 11.96 -5.36
C GLU A 301 -13.03 10.47 -5.41
N ASP A 302 -12.03 9.59 -5.55
CA ASP A 302 -12.32 8.15 -5.70
C ASP A 302 -12.79 7.56 -4.35
N PRO A 303 -14.11 7.34 -4.18
CA PRO A 303 -14.68 6.92 -2.92
C PRO A 303 -14.42 5.43 -2.66
N SER A 304 -13.83 4.71 -3.62
CA SER A 304 -13.48 3.29 -3.49
C SER A 304 -12.18 3.06 -2.74
N TRP A 305 -11.30 4.06 -2.66
CA TRP A 305 -9.97 3.91 -2.04
C TRP A 305 -10.02 3.40 -0.60
N PRO A 306 -10.89 3.93 0.28
CA PRO A 306 -10.94 3.45 1.66
C PRO A 306 -11.38 1.98 1.74
N ALA A 307 -12.33 1.56 0.90
CA ALA A 307 -12.75 0.17 0.84
C ALA A 307 -11.62 -0.76 0.36
N VAL A 308 -10.95 -0.41 -0.74
CA VAL A 308 -9.83 -1.21 -1.31
C VAL A 308 -8.63 -1.27 -0.36
N ALA A 309 -8.30 -0.16 0.30
CA ALA A 309 -7.23 -0.11 1.28
C ALA A 309 -7.56 -0.97 2.49
N ARG A 310 -8.76 -0.86 3.07
CA ARG A 310 -9.18 -1.73 4.18
C ARG A 310 -9.14 -3.20 3.80
N GLU A 311 -9.61 -3.54 2.60
CA GLU A 311 -9.55 -4.90 2.06
C GLU A 311 -8.11 -5.41 2.06
N SER A 312 -7.20 -4.67 1.45
CA SER A 312 -5.81 -5.08 1.28
C SER A 312 -5.02 -5.10 2.59
N LEU A 313 -5.20 -4.08 3.44
CA LEU A 313 -4.51 -3.95 4.73
C LEU A 313 -4.95 -5.04 5.71
N SER A 314 -6.22 -5.47 5.67
CA SER A 314 -6.70 -6.58 6.50
C SER A 314 -6.05 -7.92 6.15
N LEU A 315 -5.53 -8.06 4.93
CA LEU A 315 -4.84 -9.26 4.47
C LEU A 315 -3.33 -9.22 4.77
N ILE A 316 -2.80 -8.18 5.41
CA ILE A 316 -1.38 -8.16 5.77
C ILE A 316 -1.06 -9.30 6.74
N PHE A 317 0.09 -9.94 6.54
CA PHE A 317 0.73 -10.80 7.49
C PHE A 317 1.98 -10.10 8.06
N PRO A 318 1.86 -9.45 9.24
CA PRO A 318 2.92 -8.59 9.75
C PRO A 318 4.26 -9.31 9.96
N ALA A 319 4.23 -10.55 10.46
CA ALA A 319 5.42 -11.38 10.69
C ALA A 319 6.28 -11.53 9.44
N LEU A 320 5.66 -11.81 8.29
CA LEU A 320 6.37 -11.94 7.01
C LEU A 320 6.89 -10.59 6.53
N LEU A 321 6.05 -9.56 6.61
CA LEU A 321 6.40 -8.22 6.19
C LEU A 321 7.62 -7.70 6.95
N LEU A 322 7.65 -7.91 8.27
CA LEU A 322 8.69 -7.43 9.16
C LEU A 322 9.94 -8.31 9.21
N SER A 323 9.90 -9.52 8.64
CA SER A 323 11.05 -10.41 8.57
C SER A 323 11.60 -10.53 7.15
N ALA A 324 11.02 -11.41 6.33
CA ALA A 324 11.45 -11.66 4.96
C ALA A 324 11.20 -10.43 4.06
N GLY A 325 10.07 -9.76 4.23
CA GLY A 325 9.75 -8.51 3.53
C GLY A 325 10.76 -7.40 3.81
N PHE A 326 11.08 -7.18 5.09
CA PHE A 326 12.09 -6.22 5.53
C PHE A 326 13.48 -6.49 4.95
N ARG A 327 13.96 -7.73 5.06
CA ARG A 327 15.27 -8.13 4.51
C ARG A 327 15.32 -7.94 2.99
N TYR A 328 14.26 -8.30 2.28
CA TYR A 328 14.18 -8.12 0.84
C TYR A 328 14.15 -6.65 0.45
N ALA A 329 13.34 -5.83 1.14
CA ALA A 329 13.27 -4.39 0.89
C ALA A 329 14.63 -3.72 1.09
N SER A 330 15.30 -4.02 2.20
CA SER A 330 16.62 -3.46 2.53
C SER A 330 17.70 -3.82 1.50
N ARG A 331 17.59 -4.99 0.85
CA ARG A 331 18.52 -5.44 -0.21
C ARG A 331 18.32 -4.71 -1.53
N ILE A 332 17.08 -4.37 -1.88
CA ILE A 332 16.73 -3.84 -3.20
C ILE A 332 16.68 -2.32 -3.24
N LEU A 333 16.35 -1.68 -2.11
CA LEU A 333 16.28 -0.24 -2.02
C LEU A 333 17.68 0.36 -1.89
N ARG A 334 17.97 1.36 -2.71
CA ARG A 334 19.19 2.18 -2.56
C ARG A 334 19.09 3.12 -1.37
N ARG A 335 17.87 3.60 -1.09
CA ARG A 335 17.54 4.49 0.01
C ARG A 335 16.32 3.92 0.73
N PRO A 336 16.35 3.71 2.05
CA PRO A 336 15.23 3.12 2.77
C PRO A 336 13.90 3.87 2.59
N HIS A 337 13.96 5.21 2.50
CA HIS A 337 12.79 6.07 2.32
C HIS A 337 12.10 5.95 0.96
N ASP A 338 12.70 5.29 -0.03
CA ASP A 338 12.03 5.07 -1.33
C ASP A 338 10.84 4.10 -1.20
N GLY A 339 10.90 3.19 -0.22
CA GLY A 339 9.89 2.16 0.03
C GLY A 339 9.67 1.16 -1.12
N LEU A 340 8.94 0.09 -0.83
CA LEU A 340 8.44 -0.85 -1.83
C LEU A 340 6.92 -0.89 -1.84
N ARG A 341 6.32 -0.82 -3.03
CA ARG A 341 4.87 -0.85 -3.19
C ARG A 341 4.30 -2.17 -2.70
N LEU A 342 3.30 -2.12 -1.83
CA LEU A 342 2.44 -3.26 -1.53
C LEU A 342 1.36 -3.35 -2.62
N PHE A 343 0.55 -2.30 -2.75
CA PHE A 343 -0.50 -2.20 -3.76
C PHE A 343 -0.75 -0.75 -4.20
N THR A 344 -1.42 -0.60 -5.34
CA THR A 344 -1.79 0.70 -5.93
C THR A 344 -3.30 0.89 -5.80
N LEU A 345 -3.72 2.10 -5.44
CA LEU A 345 -5.13 2.45 -5.37
C LEU A 345 -5.74 2.56 -6.79
N PRO A 346 -7.00 2.19 -7.01
CA PRO A 346 -7.62 2.16 -8.34
C PRO A 346 -7.94 3.55 -8.89
N GLY A 347 -8.48 3.63 -10.11
CA GLY A 347 -9.07 4.87 -10.66
C GLY A 347 -8.07 5.91 -11.18
N GLN A 348 -6.76 5.65 -11.08
CA GLN A 348 -5.73 6.64 -11.40
C GLN A 348 -5.26 6.57 -12.85
N ARG A 349 -5.34 7.70 -13.56
CA ARG A 349 -4.84 7.86 -14.95
C ARG A 349 -3.42 8.42 -15.04
N GLN A 350 -2.90 8.98 -13.94
CA GLN A 350 -1.57 9.58 -13.89
C GLN A 350 -0.45 8.54 -13.94
N ALA A 351 0.73 8.95 -14.43
CA ALA A 351 1.93 8.11 -14.49
C ALA A 351 2.45 7.75 -13.08
N ARG A 352 2.45 8.72 -12.17
CA ARG A 352 2.71 8.51 -10.74
C ARG A 352 1.40 8.15 -10.07
N LYS A 353 1.34 6.97 -9.45
CA LYS A 353 0.10 6.46 -8.83
C LYS A 353 0.25 6.40 -7.32
N ALA A 354 -0.74 6.92 -6.62
CA ALA A 354 -0.98 6.72 -5.19
C ALA A 354 -0.94 5.22 -4.86
N SER A 355 0.03 4.85 -4.05
CA SER A 355 0.33 3.48 -3.69
C SER A 355 0.60 3.41 -2.20
N ILE A 356 0.15 2.32 -1.57
CA ILE A 356 0.55 2.00 -0.20
C ILE A 356 1.91 1.33 -0.28
N MET A 357 2.89 1.98 0.36
CA MET A 357 4.29 1.60 0.35
C MET A 357 4.67 1.04 1.71
N PHE A 358 5.51 0.01 1.70
CA PHE A 358 6.26 -0.40 2.89
C PHE A 358 7.61 0.30 2.89
N VAL A 359 7.87 1.10 3.92
CA VAL A 359 9.15 1.78 4.12
C VAL A 359 9.91 1.05 5.23
N PRO A 360 11.02 0.36 4.89
CA PRO A 360 11.89 -0.22 5.91
C PRO A 360 12.64 0.91 6.64
N GLY A 361 12.81 0.73 7.94
CA GLY A 361 13.58 1.63 8.80
C GLY A 361 13.54 1.13 10.24
N ASP A 362 14.15 1.86 11.17
CA ASP A 362 14.16 1.52 12.60
C ASP A 362 12.75 1.39 13.16
N THR A 363 11.83 2.20 12.63
CA THR A 363 10.39 2.06 12.82
C THR A 363 9.75 1.79 11.47
N PRO A 364 9.55 0.51 11.09
CA PRO A 364 8.97 0.15 9.81
C PRO A 364 7.54 0.71 9.73
N ARG A 365 7.20 1.28 8.57
CA ARG A 365 5.92 1.96 8.40
C ARG A 365 5.27 1.71 7.06
N LEU A 366 3.95 1.89 7.04
CA LEU A 366 3.17 2.00 5.82
C LEU A 366 2.87 3.47 5.55
N GLU A 367 3.14 3.90 4.32
CA GLU A 367 2.85 5.26 3.89
C GLU A 367 2.16 5.30 2.53
N LEU A 368 1.39 6.36 2.30
CA LEU A 368 0.86 6.65 0.98
C LEU A 368 1.89 7.49 0.21
N ALA A 369 2.30 6.99 -0.95
CA ALA A 369 3.21 7.75 -1.83
C ALA A 369 2.75 7.74 -3.29
N TRP A 370 3.06 8.85 -3.97
CA TRP A 370 2.80 9.02 -5.40
C TRP A 370 4.02 8.61 -6.22
N MET A 371 3.99 7.38 -6.74
CA MET A 371 5.17 6.72 -7.31
C MET A 371 4.93 6.29 -8.76
N GLY A 372 5.86 6.67 -9.65
CA GLY A 372 5.91 6.16 -11.04
C GLY A 372 6.70 4.85 -11.18
N SER A 373 7.42 4.45 -10.12
CA SER A 373 8.17 3.19 -10.07
C SER A 373 7.23 1.99 -10.09
N ASN A 374 7.57 0.92 -10.80
CA ASN A 374 6.85 -0.35 -10.78
C ASN A 374 7.36 -1.33 -9.72
N ARG A 375 8.41 -0.95 -8.97
CA ARG A 375 9.00 -1.78 -7.92
C ARG A 375 7.96 -2.10 -6.86
N ARG A 376 7.81 -3.38 -6.53
CA ARG A 376 6.87 -3.84 -5.53
C ARG A 376 7.43 -4.93 -4.65
N LEU A 377 6.89 -5.02 -3.44
CA LEU A 377 7.12 -6.14 -2.56
C LEU A 377 6.23 -7.30 -3.00
N SER A 378 6.81 -8.49 -3.17
CA SER A 378 6.04 -9.66 -3.57
C SER A 378 4.94 -9.94 -2.55
N TYR A 379 3.75 -10.32 -3.02
CA TYR A 379 2.59 -10.62 -2.17
C TYR A 379 2.90 -11.69 -1.12
N LEU A 380 3.78 -12.65 -1.43
CA LEU A 380 4.21 -13.67 -0.48
C LEU A 380 4.95 -13.13 0.74
N LEU A 381 5.53 -11.94 0.63
CA LEU A 381 6.33 -11.34 1.70
C LEU A 381 5.50 -10.45 2.63
N TRP A 382 4.21 -10.27 2.37
CA TRP A 382 3.41 -9.34 3.16
C TRP A 382 1.94 -9.68 3.27
N GLN A 383 1.38 -10.49 2.36
CA GLN A 383 -0.01 -10.88 2.37
C GLN A 383 -0.15 -12.27 3.01
N ARG A 384 -1.19 -12.44 3.84
CA ARG A 384 -1.63 -13.74 4.32
C ARG A 384 -1.95 -14.61 3.10
N PRO A 385 -1.46 -15.86 3.06
CA PRO A 385 -1.79 -16.75 1.95
C PRO A 385 -3.31 -16.89 1.89
N ALA A 386 -3.88 -16.85 0.67
CA ALA A 386 -5.32 -17.05 0.44
C ALA A 386 -5.79 -18.49 0.79
N ILE A 387 -4.88 -19.30 1.31
CA ILE A 387 -5.00 -20.71 1.60
C ILE A 387 -4.59 -20.90 3.07
N PRO A 388 -5.51 -21.26 3.98
CA PRO A 388 -5.12 -21.74 5.30
C PRO A 388 -4.50 -23.14 5.19
N GLY A 389 -3.52 -23.48 6.02
CA GLY A 389 -2.99 -24.86 6.06
C GLY A 389 -2.00 -25.21 4.94
N VAL A 390 -1.39 -24.21 4.29
CA VAL A 390 0.01 -24.37 3.90
C VAL A 390 0.85 -23.85 5.06
N LEU A 391 0.94 -24.68 6.08
CA LEU A 391 1.98 -24.72 7.09
C LEU A 391 2.21 -26.20 7.42
#